data_AF-A0A2W7JC56-F1
#
_entry.id   AF-A0A2W7JC56-F1
#
_cell.length_a   1.000
_cell.length_b   1.000
_cell.length_c   1.000
_cell.angle_alpha   90.00
_cell.angle_beta   90.00
_cell.angle_gamma   90.00
#
_symmetry.space_group_name_H-M   'P 1'
#
loop_
_entity.id
_entity.type
_entity.pdbx_description
1 polymer ?
#
loop_
_entity_poly.entity_id
_entity_poly.type
_entity_poly.pdbx_seq_one_letter_code
_entity_poly.pdbx_strand_id
1 'polypeptide(L)' 'MSQWIITYSRDEAAEVLKVKSKEKPSLEQAVTWVLEWAQENLEPLEPKEQPREEQTPAVRLEERYGITITGIAKD' A
#
# COMPACT_ATOMS: atom_id res chain seq x y z
N MET A 1 15.93 -15.06 -5.06
CA MET A 1 14.77 -14.30 -4.55
C MET A 1 14.01 -13.77 -5.75
N SER A 2 12.68 -13.83 -5.74
CA SER A 2 11.87 -13.32 -6.85
C SER A 2 11.56 -11.84 -6.62
N GLN A 3 11.49 -11.07 -7.68
CA GLN A 3 11.01 -9.71 -7.64
C GLN A 3 9.50 -9.72 -7.89
N TRP A 4 8.77 -9.01 -7.04
CA TRP A 4 7.33 -8.86 -7.11
C TRP A 4 6.99 -7.38 -7.25
N ILE A 5 5.95 -7.10 -8.01
CA ILE A 5 5.42 -5.77 -8.25
C ILE A 5 4.07 -5.71 -7.54
N ILE A 6 3.96 -4.79 -6.57
CA ILE A 6 2.69 -4.45 -5.95
C ILE A 6 2.17 -3.22 -6.66
N THR A 7 1.07 -3.36 -7.38
CA THR A 7 0.39 -2.23 -8.04
C THR A 7 -0.59 -1.60 -7.07
N TYR A 8 -0.56 -0.28 -6.96
CA TYR A 8 -1.48 0.48 -6.14
C TYR A 8 -1.95 1.73 -6.90
N SER A 9 -3.16 2.18 -6.58
CA SER A 9 -3.70 3.44 -7.05
C SER A 9 -3.48 4.50 -5.98
N ARG A 10 -3.01 5.67 -6.39
CA ARG A 10 -2.85 6.86 -5.55
C ARG A 10 -3.18 8.09 -6.36
N ASP A 11 -4.03 8.98 -5.86
CA ASP A 11 -4.36 10.26 -6.51
C ASP A 11 -4.72 10.12 -8.01
N GLU A 12 -5.55 9.12 -8.35
CA GLU A 12 -5.93 8.72 -9.72
C GLU A 12 -4.80 8.14 -10.61
N ALA A 13 -3.56 8.10 -10.11
CA ALA A 13 -2.43 7.47 -10.76
C ALA A 13 -2.25 6.01 -10.32
N ALA A 14 -1.89 5.15 -11.27
CA ALA A 14 -1.46 3.78 -10.98
C ALA A 14 0.06 3.77 -10.80
N GLU A 15 0.50 3.39 -9.61
CA GLU A 15 1.90 3.29 -9.22
C GLU A 15 2.27 1.86 -8.84
N VAL A 16 3.57 1.60 -8.71
CA VAL A 16 4.10 0.26 -8.43
C VAL A 16 5.20 0.29 -7.37
N LEU A 17 5.13 -0.61 -6.40
CA LEU A 17 6.19 -0.88 -5.44
C LEU A 17 6.86 -2.22 -5.77
N LYS A 18 8.18 -2.18 -6.02
CA LYS A 18 8.97 -3.38 -6.29
C LYS A 18 9.55 -3.93 -4.99
N VAL A 19 9.22 -5.18 -4.69
CA VAL A 19 9.63 -5.88 -3.47
C VAL A 19 10.31 -7.20 -3.79
N LYS A 20 11.29 -7.59 -2.98
CA LYS A 20 11.97 -8.88 -3.12
C LYS A 20 11.39 -9.86 -2.11
N SER A 21 10.79 -10.95 -2.62
CA SER A 21 10.23 -12.02 -1.79
C SER A 21 10.54 -13.38 -2.40
N LYS A 22 10.66 -14.42 -1.55
CA LYS A 22 10.83 -15.80 -2.03
C LYS A 22 9.54 -16.30 -2.69
N GLU A 23 8.40 -15.95 -2.12
CA GLU A 23 7.07 -16.42 -2.53
C GLU A 23 6.16 -15.24 -2.88
N LYS A 24 5.01 -15.55 -3.51
CA LYS A 24 3.99 -14.54 -3.82
C LYS A 24 3.51 -13.93 -2.51
N PRO A 25 3.64 -12.61 -2.30
CA PRO A 25 3.15 -12.00 -1.07
C PRO A 25 1.63 -12.10 -1.02
N SER A 26 1.11 -12.29 0.19
CA SER A 26 -0.33 -12.16 0.44
C SER A 26 -0.78 -10.71 0.28
N LEU A 27 -2.09 -10.49 0.14
CA LEU A 27 -2.65 -9.14 0.10
C LEU A 27 -2.29 -8.36 1.37
N GLU A 28 -2.40 -8.98 2.54
CA GLU A 28 -2.06 -8.36 3.83
C GLU A 28 -0.58 -7.97 3.91
N GLN A 29 0.33 -8.83 3.41
CA GLN A 29 1.75 -8.52 3.34
C GLN A 29 2.02 -7.36 2.39
N ALA A 30 1.40 -7.36 1.21
CA ALA A 30 1.55 -6.29 0.24
C ALA A 30 1.05 -4.95 0.79
N VAL A 31 -0.11 -4.93 1.43
CA VAL A 31 -0.66 -3.76 2.11
C VAL A 31 0.30 -3.28 3.19
N THR A 32 0.85 -4.18 4.00
CA THR A 32 1.78 -3.82 5.07
C THR A 32 3.06 -3.19 4.52
N TRP A 33 3.66 -3.79 3.50
CA TRP A 33 4.88 -3.26 2.88
C TRP A 33 4.67 -1.91 2.22
N VAL A 34 3.53 -1.71 1.55
CA VAL A 34 3.19 -0.41 0.95
C VAL A 34 2.92 0.63 2.04
N LEU A 35 2.32 0.25 3.16
CA LEU A 35 2.11 1.15 4.30
C LEU A 35 3.44 1.58 4.94
N GLU A 36 4.34 0.64 5.20
CA GLU A 36 5.68 0.93 5.74
C GLU A 36 6.45 1.84 4.77
N TRP A 37 6.45 1.51 3.48
CA TRP A 37 7.09 2.34 2.46
C TRP A 37 6.48 3.74 2.39
N ALA A 38 5.15 3.86 2.42
CA ALA A 38 4.46 5.14 2.37
C ALA A 38 4.77 6.00 3.61
N GLN A 39 4.89 5.39 4.80
CA GLN A 39 5.27 6.08 6.03
C GLN A 39 6.67 6.70 5.96
N GLU A 40 7.60 6.04 5.27
CA GLU A 40 8.98 6.52 5.14
C GLU A 40 9.20 7.46 3.95
N ASN A 41 8.38 7.37 2.89
CA ASN A 41 8.64 8.05 1.62
C ASN A 41 7.60 9.12 1.26
N LEU A 42 6.44 9.12 1.89
CA LEU A 42 5.33 9.99 1.54
C LEU A 42 4.87 10.81 2.75
N GLU A 43 4.50 12.05 2.49
CA GLU A 43 3.87 12.88 3.51
C GLU A 43 2.44 12.38 3.76
N PRO A 44 2.06 12.16 5.04
CA PRO A 44 0.71 11.75 5.38
C PRO A 44 -0.28 12.89 5.10
N LEU A 45 -1.42 12.53 4.49
CA LEU A 45 -2.57 13.38 4.31
C LEU A 45 -3.22 13.73 5.65
N GLU A 46 -3.92 14.87 5.67
CA GLU A 46 -4.73 15.24 6.82
C GLU A 46 -5.78 14.16 7.09
N PRO A 47 -5.88 13.69 8.35
CA PRO A 47 -6.89 12.70 8.70
C PRO A 47 -8.29 13.29 8.48
N LYS A 48 -9.20 12.45 7.97
CA LYS A 48 -10.61 12.83 7.87
C LYS A 48 -11.16 13.14 9.27
N GLU A 49 -12.09 14.09 9.35
CA GLU A 49 -12.71 14.53 10.62
C GLU A 49 -13.33 13.37 11.42
N GLN A 50 -13.78 12.32 10.72
CA GLN A 50 -14.27 11.09 11.31
C GLN A 50 -13.49 9.91 10.70
N PRO A 51 -12.47 9.39 11.39
CA PRO A 51 -11.76 8.20 10.95
C PRO A 51 -12.68 6.99 11.02
N ARG A 52 -12.50 6.02 10.13
CA ARG A 52 -13.22 4.73 10.22
C ARG A 52 -12.91 4.02 11.54
N GLU A 53 -13.91 3.33 12.11
CA GLU A 53 -13.77 2.56 13.35
C GLU A 53 -12.72 1.45 13.22
N GLU A 54 -12.66 0.79 12.06
CA GLU A 54 -11.68 -0.25 11.76
C GLU A 54 -10.41 0.33 11.13
N GLN A 55 -9.34 0.39 11.91
CA GLN A 55 -8.04 0.96 11.50
C GLN A 55 -7.08 -0.11 10.97
N THR A 56 -7.54 -0.92 10.01
CA THR A 56 -6.69 -1.92 9.34
C THR A 56 -5.58 -1.25 8.51
N PRO A 57 -4.48 -1.94 8.18
CA PRO A 57 -3.42 -1.38 7.34
C PRO A 57 -3.91 -0.84 6.00
N ALA A 58 -4.92 -1.48 5.39
CA ALA A 58 -5.52 -1.03 4.13
C ALA A 58 -6.30 0.28 4.31
N VAL A 59 -7.08 0.40 5.40
CA VAL A 59 -7.80 1.64 5.74
C VAL A 59 -6.83 2.77 6.02
N ARG A 60 -5.73 2.50 6.74
CA ARG A 60 -4.69 3.51 6.99
C ARG A 60 -4.03 4.00 5.71
N LEU A 61 -3.74 3.10 4.76
CA LEU A 61 -3.23 3.49 3.44
C LEU A 61 -4.19 4.42 2.70
N GLU A 62 -5.47 4.09 2.69
CA GLU A 62 -6.49 4.89 2.03
C GLU A 62 -6.68 6.25 2.71
N GLU A 63 -6.81 6.29 4.04
CA GLU A 63 -7.09 7.52 4.79
C GLU A 63 -5.87 8.44 4.92
N ARG A 64 -4.67 7.90 5.12
CA ARG A 64 -3.45 8.68 5.35
C ARG A 64 -2.66 8.94 4.09
N TYR A 65 -2.82 8.15 3.04
CA TYR A 65 -1.98 8.28 1.84
C TYR A 65 -2.78 8.25 0.53
N GLY A 66 -4.11 8.06 0.59
CA GLY A 66 -4.92 7.93 -0.62
C GLY A 66 -4.60 6.68 -1.44
N ILE A 67 -3.96 5.68 -0.82
CA ILE A 67 -3.43 4.50 -1.51
C ILE A 67 -4.40 3.32 -1.41
N THR A 68 -4.68 2.68 -2.54
CA THR A 68 -5.42 1.41 -2.61
C THR A 68 -4.64 0.38 -3.40
N ILE A 69 -4.40 -0.81 -2.83
CA ILE A 69 -3.72 -1.90 -3.55
C ILE A 69 -4.66 -2.48 -4.61
N THR A 70 -4.19 -2.56 -5.85
CA THR A 70 -4.97 -3.04 -7.00
C THR A 70 -4.46 -4.36 -7.57
N GLY A 71 -3.20 -4.74 -7.30
CA GLY A 71 -2.65 -5.99 -7.82
C GLY A 71 -1.32 -6.40 -7.24
N ILE A 72 -1.00 -7.68 -7.39
CA ILE A 72 0.30 -8.28 -7.05
C ILE A 72 0.72 -9.16 -8.22
N ALA A 73 1.79 -8.77 -8.89
CA ALA A 73 2.37 -9.46 -10.04
C ALA A 73 3.83 -9.85 -9.79
N LYS A 74 4.33 -10.81 -10.54
CA LYS A 74 5.76 -11.13 -10.58
C LYS A 74 6.42 -10.26 -11.65
N ASP A 75 7.57 -9.67 -11.35
CA ASP A 75 8.39 -8.93 -12.33
C ASP A 75 9.05 -9.87 -13.33
#